data_AF-A0A1M5WW90-F1
#
_entry.id   AF-A0A1M5WW90-F1
#
_cell.length_a   1.000
_cell.length_b   1.000
_cell.length_c   1.000
_cell.angle_alpha   90.00
_cell.angle_beta   90.00
_cell.angle_gamma   90.00
#
_symmetry.space_group_name_H-M   'P 1'
#
loop_
_entity.id
_entity.type
_entity.pdbx_description
1 polymer ?
#
loop_
_entity_poly.entity_id
_entity_poly.type
_entity_poly.pdbx_seq_one_letter_code
_entity_poly.pdbx_strand_id
1 'polypeptide(L)'
;MKETVTHFEKLLSTIHRLRGEAGCPWDRRQTTDSLATYLNEEFGEITDAIAQGDRQNLCEELGDFLYLIIMLAEINAEEQTFTLDDVLTAINEKLIRRHPHVFAGAPILDDAALTEQWQHIKAQEKAEKS
;
A
#
# COMPACT_ATOMS: atom_id res chain seq x y z
N MET A 1 -3.47 9.90 -15.81
CA MET A 1 -4.32 8.92 -15.09
C MET A 1 -4.58 7.66 -15.91
N LYS A 2 -5.10 7.75 -17.15
CA LYS A 2 -5.32 6.56 -18.00
C LYS A 2 -4.07 5.69 -18.18
N GLU A 3 -2.95 6.29 -18.58
CA GLU A 3 -1.66 5.57 -18.71
C GLU A 3 -1.19 4.92 -17.40
N THR A 4 -1.36 5.61 -16.27
CA THR A 4 -0.99 5.08 -14.94
C THR A 4 -1.81 3.85 -14.58
N VAL A 5 -3.12 3.88 -14.84
CA VAL A 5 -4.00 2.72 -14.63
C VAL A 5 -3.54 1.56 -15.50
N THR A 6 -3.24 1.79 -16.77
CA THR A 6 -2.73 0.75 -17.67
C THR A 6 -1.39 0.17 -17.20
N HIS A 7 -0.46 0.99 -16.71
CA HIS A 7 0.80 0.48 -16.14
C HIS A 7 0.57 -0.33 -14.86
N PHE A 8 -0.37 0.09 -14.02
CA PHE A 8 -0.73 -0.64 -12.81
C PHE A 8 -1.37 -1.99 -13.15
N GLU A 9 -2.35 -2.03 -14.06
CA GLU A 9 -2.95 -3.28 -14.57
C GLU A 9 -1.89 -4.22 -15.14
N LYS A 10 -0.90 -3.67 -15.86
CA LYS A 10 0.23 -4.46 -16.38
C LYS A 10 1.07 -5.05 -15.24
N LEU A 11 1.35 -4.29 -14.19
CA LEU A 11 2.07 -4.79 -13.01
C LEU A 11 1.29 -5.94 -12.34
N LEU A 12 -0.01 -5.78 -12.13
CA LEU A 12 -0.87 -6.84 -11.59
C LEU A 12 -0.80 -8.11 -12.44
N SER A 13 -0.93 -7.96 -13.76
CA SER A 13 -0.84 -9.10 -14.69
C SER A 13 0.53 -9.79 -14.66
N THR A 14 1.60 -9.01 -14.47
CA THR A 14 2.98 -9.52 -14.37
C THR A 14 3.13 -10.36 -13.11
N ILE A 15 2.71 -9.85 -11.96
CA ILE A 15 2.82 -10.54 -10.66
C ILE A 15 1.97 -11.81 -10.65
N HIS A 16 0.73 -11.73 -11.14
CA HIS A 16 -0.13 -12.90 -11.29
C HIS A 16 0.53 -13.99 -12.16
N ARG A 17 1.18 -13.59 -13.26
CA ARG A 17 1.92 -14.52 -14.13
C ARG A 17 3.14 -15.12 -13.44
N LEU A 18 3.87 -14.34 -12.63
CA LEU A 18 5.03 -14.83 -11.85
C LEU A 18 4.61 -15.89 -10.84
N ARG A 19 3.43 -15.78 -10.24
CA ARG A 19 2.89 -16.77 -9.30
C ARG A 19 2.09 -17.92 -9.91
N GLY A 20 1.64 -17.78 -11.15
CA GLY A 20 0.90 -18.84 -11.84
C GLY A 20 1.71 -20.13 -11.97
N GLU A 21 1.07 -21.25 -12.31
CA GLU A 21 1.72 -22.58 -12.33
C GLU A 21 3.01 -22.66 -13.16
N ALA A 22 3.04 -21.95 -14.30
CA ALA A 22 4.20 -21.84 -15.20
C ALA A 22 5.09 -20.61 -14.90
N GLY A 23 4.91 -19.99 -13.74
CA GLY A 23 5.63 -18.83 -13.27
C GLY A 23 6.96 -19.17 -12.61
N CYS A 24 7.51 -18.21 -11.88
CA CYS A 24 8.79 -18.32 -11.23
C CYS A 24 8.69 -19.18 -9.96
N PRO A 25 9.52 -20.21 -9.78
CA PRO A 25 9.51 -21.03 -8.57
C PRO A 25 9.79 -20.26 -7.28
N TRP A 26 10.58 -19.18 -7.37
CA TRP A 26 10.89 -18.34 -6.21
C TRP A 26 9.70 -17.50 -5.79
N ASP A 27 8.93 -16.93 -6.72
CA ASP A 27 7.74 -16.14 -6.38
C ASP A 27 6.67 -17.05 -5.79
N ARG A 28 6.42 -18.19 -6.43
CA ARG A 28 5.41 -19.18 -6.00
C ARG A 28 5.59 -19.72 -4.59
N ARG A 29 6.84 -19.87 -4.13
CA ARG A 29 7.13 -20.41 -2.78
C ARG A 29 7.02 -19.37 -1.67
N GLN A 30 6.85 -18.09 -2.00
CA GLN A 30 6.72 -17.03 -0.99
C GLN A 30 5.40 -17.17 -0.24
N THR A 31 5.45 -16.81 1.04
CA THR A 31 4.31 -16.71 1.95
C THR A 31 4.25 -15.31 2.54
N THR A 32 3.14 -14.97 3.19
CA THR A 32 3.00 -13.70 3.92
C THR A 32 4.19 -13.47 4.87
N ASP A 33 4.58 -14.52 5.60
CA ASP A 33 5.69 -14.45 6.57
C ASP A 33 7.06 -14.28 5.91
N SER A 34 7.30 -14.96 4.78
CA SER A 34 8.61 -14.86 4.11
C SER A 34 8.85 -13.48 3.49
N LEU A 35 7.78 -12.79 3.09
CA LEU A 35 7.87 -11.44 2.52
C LEU A 35 8.13 -10.34 3.56
N ALA A 36 7.92 -10.60 4.85
CA ALA A 36 8.14 -9.62 5.90
C ALA A 36 9.61 -9.14 5.98
N THR A 37 10.57 -10.02 5.72
CA THR A 37 11.99 -9.65 5.68
C THR A 37 12.27 -8.67 4.54
N TYR A 38 11.82 -8.99 3.32
CA TYR A 38 12.01 -8.15 2.15
C TYR A 38 11.35 -6.77 2.31
N LEU A 39 10.15 -6.70 2.91
CA LEU A 39 9.52 -5.42 3.21
C LEU A 39 10.37 -4.50 4.08
N ASN A 40 11.12 -5.06 5.04
CA ASN A 40 12.00 -4.27 5.90
C ASN A 40 13.26 -3.82 5.16
N GLU A 41 13.78 -4.64 4.26
CA GLU A 41 14.93 -4.31 3.39
C GLU A 41 14.56 -3.13 2.48
N GLU A 42 13.47 -3.24 1.72
CA GLU A 42 12.97 -2.18 0.83
C GLU A 42 12.66 -0.88 1.58
N PHE A 43 12.10 -0.98 2.79
CA PHE A 43 11.86 0.21 3.60
C PHE A 43 13.18 0.90 3.98
N GLY A 44 14.22 0.13 4.30
CA GLY A 44 15.57 0.63 4.53
C GLY A 44 16.12 1.35 3.30
N GLU A 45 16.06 0.71 2.14
CA GLU A 45 16.57 1.25 0.88
C GLU A 45 15.84 2.53 0.45
N ILE A 46 14.51 2.60 0.63
CA ILE A 46 13.73 3.83 0.47
C ILE A 46 14.26 4.93 1.39
N THR A 47 14.46 4.64 2.67
CA THR A 47 14.95 5.66 3.62
C THR A 47 16.35 6.14 3.29
N ASP A 48 17.22 5.24 2.83
CA ASP A 48 18.58 5.56 2.41
C ASP A 48 18.59 6.42 1.14
N ALA A 49 17.76 6.09 0.15
CA ALA A 49 17.60 6.88 -1.06
C ALA A 49 17.09 8.30 -0.75
N ILE A 50 16.14 8.43 0.18
CA ILE A 50 15.66 9.74 0.66
C ILE A 50 16.79 10.51 1.34
N ALA A 51 17.54 9.87 2.24
CA ALA A 51 18.62 10.52 2.99
C ALA A 51 19.75 11.01 2.07
N GLN A 52 20.03 10.29 0.99
CA GLN A 52 21.05 10.62 0.00
C GLN A 52 20.56 11.61 -1.07
N GLY A 53 19.25 11.88 -1.12
CA GLY A 53 18.65 12.69 -2.18
C GLY A 53 18.68 12.02 -3.55
N ASP A 54 18.88 10.70 -3.61
CA ASP A 54 18.93 9.93 -4.85
C ASP A 54 17.51 9.67 -5.35
N ARG A 55 17.09 10.50 -6.31
CA ARG A 55 15.74 10.42 -6.89
C ARG A 55 15.56 9.24 -7.82
N GLN A 56 16.64 8.78 -8.45
CA GLN A 56 16.56 7.65 -9.35
C GLN A 56 16.38 6.38 -8.54
N ASN A 57 17.24 6.18 -7.53
CA ASN A 57 17.13 5.04 -6.63
C ASN A 57 15.78 5.03 -5.91
N LEU A 58 15.33 6.18 -5.40
CA LEU A 58 14.01 6.27 -4.76
C LEU A 58 12.87 5.81 -5.67
N CYS A 59 12.95 6.05 -6.99
CA CYS A 59 11.93 5.59 -7.93
C CYS A 59 11.94 4.06 -8.09
N GLU A 60 13.13 3.45 -8.02
CA GLU A 60 13.34 2.00 -8.09
C GLU A 60 12.78 1.32 -6.84
N GLU A 61 13.22 1.74 -5.64
CA GLU A 61 12.80 1.10 -4.38
C GLU A 61 11.31 1.29 -4.09
N LEU A 62 10.70 2.41 -4.52
CA LEU A 62 9.24 2.57 -4.43
C LEU A 62 8.50 1.58 -5.34
N GLY A 63 9.11 1.20 -6.45
CA GLY A 63 8.61 0.15 -7.35
C GLY A 63 8.68 -1.22 -6.70
N ASP A 64 9.81 -1.55 -6.08
CA ASP A 64 10.03 -2.85 -5.43
C ASP A 64 9.16 -3.01 -4.17
N PHE A 65 9.02 -1.95 -3.37
CA PHE A 65 8.06 -1.92 -2.27
C PHE A 65 6.61 -2.06 -2.75
N LEU A 66 6.23 -1.42 -3.86
CA LEU A 66 4.88 -1.58 -4.45
C LEU A 66 4.66 -3.02 -4.94
N TYR A 67 5.68 -3.63 -5.55
CA TYR A 67 5.66 -5.04 -5.92
C TYR A 67 5.37 -5.92 -4.71
N LEU A 68 6.10 -5.75 -3.59
CA LEU A 68 5.88 -6.55 -2.38
C LEU A 68 4.47 -6.39 -1.79
N ILE A 69 3.90 -5.17 -1.82
CA ILE A 69 2.51 -4.95 -1.38
C ILE A 69 1.52 -5.76 -2.21
N ILE A 70 1.65 -5.73 -3.55
CA ILE A 70 0.76 -6.47 -4.44
C ILE A 70 0.96 -7.98 -4.28
N MET A 71 2.21 -8.42 -4.13
CA MET A 71 2.59 -9.81 -3.92
C MET A 71 1.92 -10.35 -2.64
N LEU A 72 1.95 -9.59 -1.55
CA LEU A 72 1.22 -9.92 -0.32
C LEU A 72 -0.29 -10.05 -0.53
N ALA A 73 -0.90 -9.12 -1.26
CA ALA A 73 -2.33 -9.17 -1.58
C ALA A 73 -2.68 -10.40 -2.43
N GLU A 74 -1.81 -10.79 -3.37
CA GLU A 74 -2.01 -11.98 -4.22
C GLU A 74 -1.92 -13.28 -3.40
N ILE A 75 -0.95 -13.42 -2.49
CA ILE A 75 -0.88 -14.57 -1.56
C ILE A 75 -2.15 -14.66 -0.71
N ASN A 76 -2.60 -13.53 -0.15
CA ASN A 76 -3.78 -13.52 0.71
C ASN A 76 -5.07 -13.80 -0.08
N ALA A 77 -5.13 -13.41 -1.35
CA ALA A 77 -6.23 -13.79 -2.23
C ALA A 77 -6.25 -15.30 -2.50
N GLU A 78 -5.07 -15.92 -2.73
CA GLU A 78 -4.92 -17.37 -2.88
C GLU A 78 -5.33 -18.13 -1.60
N GLU A 79 -5.04 -17.56 -0.43
CA GLU A 79 -5.42 -18.09 0.89
C GLU A 79 -6.88 -17.77 1.29
N GLN A 80 -7.65 -17.11 0.41
CA GLN A 80 -9.04 -16.72 0.64
C GLN A 80 -9.25 -15.84 1.88
N THR A 81 -8.27 -15.00 2.24
CA THR A 81 -8.33 -14.09 3.39
C THR A 81 -8.80 -12.69 3.01
N PHE A 82 -8.10 -12.04 2.07
CA PHE A 82 -8.47 -10.74 1.50
C PHE A 82 -7.81 -10.55 0.13
N THR A 83 -8.30 -9.58 -0.63
CA THR A 83 -7.81 -9.25 -1.98
C THR A 83 -7.16 -7.87 -2.01
N LEU A 84 -6.49 -7.55 -3.13
CA LEU A 84 -6.00 -6.19 -3.37
C LEU A 84 -7.15 -5.15 -3.38
N ASP A 85 -8.34 -5.54 -3.85
CA ASP A 85 -9.52 -4.66 -3.85
C ASP A 85 -9.97 -4.31 -2.43
N ASP A 86 -9.93 -5.29 -1.51
CA ASP A 86 -10.22 -5.05 -0.09
C ASP A 86 -9.21 -4.06 0.53
N VAL A 87 -7.92 -4.22 0.21
CA VAL A 87 -6.86 -3.31 0.68
C VAL A 87 -7.10 -1.89 0.17
N LEU A 88 -7.36 -1.73 -1.14
CA LEU A 88 -7.62 -0.45 -1.78
C LEU A 88 -8.89 0.22 -1.26
N THR A 89 -9.95 -0.55 -1.04
CA THR A 89 -11.20 -0.07 -0.45
C THR A 89 -10.96 0.43 0.97
N ALA A 90 -10.31 -0.38 1.81
CA ALA A 90 -10.05 -0.04 3.20
C ALA A 90 -9.19 1.23 3.36
N ILE A 91 -8.15 1.42 2.52
CA ILE A 91 -7.31 2.62 2.58
C ILE A 91 -8.05 3.86 2.06
N ASN A 92 -8.81 3.75 0.96
CA ASN A 92 -9.54 4.87 0.39
C ASN A 92 -10.64 5.37 1.32
N GLU A 93 -11.48 4.47 1.85
CA GLU A 93 -12.54 4.84 2.80
C GLU A 93 -11.96 5.51 4.05
N LYS A 94 -10.87 4.97 4.60
CA LYS A 94 -10.17 5.56 5.73
C LYS A 94 -9.65 6.96 5.42
N LEU A 95 -9.03 7.16 4.27
CA LEU A 95 -8.48 8.47 3.88
C LEU A 95 -9.58 9.49 3.62
N ILE A 96 -10.66 9.12 2.93
CA ILE A 96 -11.81 9.99 2.68
C ILE A 96 -12.43 10.42 4.01
N ARG A 97 -12.70 9.46 4.90
CA ARG A 97 -13.36 9.72 6.20
C ARG A 97 -12.51 10.56 7.14
N ARG A 98 -11.17 10.43 7.11
CA ARG A 98 -10.25 11.21 7.96
C ARG A 98 -9.93 12.61 7.42
N HIS A 99 -10.33 12.93 6.19
CA HIS A 99 -10.15 14.26 5.58
C HIS A 99 -11.48 14.91 5.18
N PRO A 100 -12.43 15.13 6.12
CA PRO A 100 -13.69 15.79 5.80
C PRO A 100 -13.52 17.22 5.28
N HIS A 101 -12.41 17.89 5.61
CA HIS A 101 -12.08 19.22 5.07
C HIS A 101 -11.72 19.19 3.58
N VAL A 102 -11.36 18.03 3.03
CA VAL A 102 -11.14 17.82 1.60
C VAL A 102 -12.40 17.27 0.93
N PHE A 103 -13.05 16.27 1.53
CA PHE A 103 -14.07 15.45 0.84
C PHE A 103 -15.53 15.71 1.27
N ALA A 104 -15.77 16.45 2.35
CA ALA A 104 -17.10 16.68 2.91
C ALA A 104 -17.43 18.15 3.18
N GLY A 105 -16.60 19.08 2.69
CA GLY A 105 -16.83 20.53 2.81
C GLY A 105 -16.66 21.08 4.23
N ALA A 106 -16.02 20.33 5.14
CA ALA A 106 -15.64 20.88 6.44
C ALA A 106 -14.63 22.03 6.27
N PRO A 107 -14.60 23.02 7.16
CA PRO A 107 -13.65 24.12 7.07
C PRO A 107 -12.20 23.61 7.11
N ILE A 108 -11.33 24.26 6.33
CA ILE A 108 -9.89 24.04 6.42
C ILE A 108 -9.40 24.64 7.74
N LEU A 109 -8.77 23.80 8.55
CA LEU A 109 -8.22 24.17 9.85
C LEU A 109 -6.70 24.40 9.73
N ASP A 110 -6.09 25.00 10.75
CA ASP A 110 -4.63 25.04 10.85
C ASP A 110 -4.03 23.65 11.15
N ASP A 111 -2.71 23.50 11.00
CA ASP A 111 -2.02 22.22 11.16
C ASP A 111 -2.26 21.55 12.52
N ALA A 112 -2.38 22.37 13.58
CA ALA A 112 -2.62 21.87 14.93
C ALA A 112 -4.03 21.28 15.05
N ALA A 113 -5.03 22.01 14.56
CA ALA A 113 -6.43 21.57 14.57
C ALA A 113 -6.70 20.41 13.58
N LEU A 114 -6.00 20.35 12.44
CA LEU A 114 -6.02 19.18 11.55
C LEU A 114 -5.45 17.93 12.23
N THR A 115 -4.36 18.09 12.97
CA THR A 115 -3.76 17.00 13.75
C THR A 115 -4.72 16.50 14.83
N GLU A 116 -5.37 17.40 15.56
CA GLU A 116 -6.36 17.06 16.59
C GLU A 116 -7.56 16.32 15.97
N GLN A 117 -8.11 16.84 14.88
CA GLN A 117 -9.20 16.19 14.13
C GLN A 117 -8.82 14.77 13.71
N TRP A 118 -7.60 14.57 13.19
CA TRP A 118 -7.10 13.25 12.80
C TRP A 118 -7.05 12.28 13.97
N GLN A 119 -6.52 12.70 15.12
CA GLN A 119 -6.46 11.85 16.31
C GLN A 119 -7.85 11.54 16.86
N HIS A 120 -8.77 12.51 16.84
CA HIS A 120 -10.15 12.33 17.28
C HIS A 120 -10.87 11.26 16.43
N ILE A 121 -10.83 11.39 15.09
CA ILE A 121 -11.44 10.42 14.18
C ILE A 121 -10.80 9.04 14.35
N LYS A 122 -9.47 8.97 14.52
CA LYS A 122 -8.75 7.72 14.79
C LYS A 122 -9.18 7.07 16.10
N ALA A 123 -9.49 7.85 17.15
CA ALA A 123 -9.96 7.33 18.42
C ALA A 123 -11.38 6.75 18.31
N GLN A 124 -12.27 7.43 17.59
CA GLN A 124 -13.64 6.94 17.33
C GLN A 124 -13.64 5.59 16.60
N GLU A 125 -12.83 5.46 15.55
CA GLU A 125 -12.70 4.19 14.80
C GLU A 125 -12.24 3.03 15.67
N LYS A 126 -11.36 3.27 16.65
CA LYS A 126 -10.89 2.23 17.56
C LYS A 126 -11.99 1.78 18.51
N ALA A 127 -12.84 2.71 18.95
CA ALA A 127 -13.97 2.42 19.82
C ALA A 127 -15.06 1.62 19.08
N GLU A 128 -15.27 1.86 17.78
CA GLU A 128 -16.23 1.12 16.94
C GLU A 128 -15.77 -0.30 16.58
N LYS A 129 -14.46 -0.57 16.62
CA LYS A 129 -13.85 -1.87 16.32
C LYS A 129 -13.64 -2.77 17.54
N SER A 130 -13.89 -2.27 18.76
CA SER A 130 -13.78 -3.03 20.02
C SER A 130 -15.13 -3.58 20.45
#